data_AF-A0AAW6XYI7-F1
#
_entry.id   AF-A0AAW6XYI7-F1
#
_cell.length_a   1.000
_cell.length_b   1.000
_cell.length_c   1.000
_cell.angle_alpha   90.00
_cell.angle_beta   90.00
_cell.angle_gamma   90.00
#
_symmetry.space_group_name_H-M   'P 1'
#
loop_
_entity.id
_entity.type
_entity.pdbx_description
1 polymer ?
#
loop_
_entity_poly.entity_id
_entity_poly.type
_entity_poly.pdbx_seq_one_letter_code
_entity_poly.pdbx_strand_id
1 'polypeptide(L)'
;GVNTSIKRIGQLWDDLVILMEDGADTGVITTVDPSDAPNPPLEVDPEASRFYVYHRTGRPCLHCGAPVQEKRVATRRLFLCPSCQR
;
A
#
# COMPACT_ATOMS: atom_id res chain seq x y z
N GLY A 1 23.27 -1.59 5.68
CA GLY A 1 22.04 -0.81 5.83
C GLY A 1 21.78 -0.09 4.53
N VAL A 2 20.56 -0.12 4.01
CA VAL A 2 20.25 0.47 2.70
C VAL A 2 20.39 1.99 2.79
N ASN A 3 21.13 2.57 1.84
CA ASN A 3 21.40 4.00 1.72
C ASN A 3 20.28 4.62 0.83
N THR A 4 19.18 5.07 1.44
CA THR A 4 18.06 5.70 0.73
C THR A 4 18.33 7.19 0.50
N SER A 5 18.12 7.69 -0.73
CA SER A 5 18.34 9.10 -1.04
C SER A 5 17.40 10.06 -0.29
N ILE A 6 17.86 11.28 -0.01
CA ILE A 6 17.05 12.35 0.59
C ILE A 6 15.78 12.62 -0.24
N LYS A 7 15.90 12.61 -1.58
CA LYS A 7 14.74 12.78 -2.47
C LYS A 7 13.66 11.75 -2.20
N ARG A 8 14.04 10.48 -2.04
CA ARG A 8 13.08 9.39 -1.80
C ARG A 8 12.46 9.47 -0.41
N ILE A 9 13.20 9.96 0.59
CA ILE A 9 12.66 10.24 1.93
C ILE A 9 11.64 11.39 1.84
N GLY A 10 11.95 12.45 1.08
CA GLY A 10 11.02 13.57 0.84
C GLY A 10 9.72 13.10 0.18
N GLN A 11 9.81 12.30 -0.88
CA GLN A 11 8.62 11.73 -1.54
C GLN A 11 7.77 10.88 -0.58
N LEU A 12 8.41 10.06 0.26
CA LEU A 12 7.70 9.28 1.26
C LEU A 12 7.00 10.19 2.29
N TRP A 13 7.65 11.29 2.70
CA TRP A 13 7.06 12.27 3.60
C TRP A 13 5.83 12.94 2.97
N ASP A 14 5.96 13.38 1.71
CA ASP A 14 4.88 14.04 0.97
C ASP A 14 3.64 13.12 0.87
N ASP A 15 3.83 11.83 0.55
CA ASP A 15 2.75 10.84 0.53
C ASP A 15 2.13 10.63 1.93
N LEU A 16 2.97 10.50 2.97
CA LEU A 16 2.50 10.19 4.32
C LEU A 16 1.70 11.33 4.94
N VAL A 17 2.09 12.59 4.74
CA VAL A 17 1.35 13.74 5.30
C VAL A 17 -0.09 13.74 4.79
N ILE A 18 -0.27 13.61 3.47
CA ILE A 18 -1.60 13.61 2.84
C ILE A 18 -2.46 12.45 3.36
N LEU A 19 -1.91 11.23 3.39
CA LEU A 19 -2.65 10.04 3.83
C LEU A 19 -3.00 10.07 5.32
N MET A 20 -2.13 10.64 6.15
CA MET A 20 -2.37 10.76 7.59
C MET A 20 -3.39 11.85 7.91
N GLU A 21 -3.39 12.97 7.17
CA GLU A 21 -4.42 14.01 7.28
C GLU A 21 -5.80 13.45 6.90
N ASP A 22 -5.92 12.78 5.75
CA ASP A 22 -7.18 12.13 5.32
C ASP A 22 -7.66 11.08 6.34
N GLY A 23 -6.74 10.25 6.85
CA GLY A 23 -7.07 9.26 7.88
C GLY A 23 -7.50 9.88 9.21
N ALA A 24 -6.94 11.03 9.60
CA ALA A 24 -7.30 11.75 10.81
C ALA A 24 -8.71 12.38 10.69
N ASP A 25 -9.03 12.94 9.52
CA ASP A 25 -10.31 13.58 9.26
C ASP A 25 -11.46 12.56 9.12
N THR A 26 -11.22 11.44 8.44
CA THR A 26 -12.24 10.43 8.15
C THR A 26 -12.33 9.32 9.20
N GLY A 27 -11.26 9.11 9.98
CA GLY A 27 -11.11 7.97 10.88
C GLY A 27 -10.88 6.64 10.16
N VAL A 28 -10.64 6.67 8.85
CA VAL A 28 -10.49 5.48 7.99
C VAL A 28 -9.15 5.52 7.29
N ILE A 29 -8.35 4.47 7.45
CA ILE A 29 -7.12 4.32 6.67
C ILE A 29 -7.47 3.77 5.28
N THR A 30 -7.09 4.51 4.25
CA THR A 30 -7.12 4.13 2.84
C THR A 30 -5.77 4.51 2.24
N THR A 31 -5.19 3.62 1.44
CA THR A 31 -3.90 3.88 0.76
C THR A 31 -3.96 3.66 -0.74
N VAL A 32 -5.07 3.14 -1.26
CA VAL A 32 -5.30 3.01 -2.69
C VAL A 32 -5.80 4.33 -3.26
N ASP A 33 -5.25 4.76 -4.40
CA ASP A 33 -5.84 5.86 -5.16
C ASP A 33 -7.21 5.41 -5.70
N PRO A 34 -8.27 6.21 -5.58
CA PRO A 34 -9.57 5.90 -6.16
C PRO A 34 -9.54 5.52 -7.65
N SER A 35 -8.59 6.02 -8.45
CA SER A 35 -8.43 5.64 -9.86
C SER A 35 -7.91 4.23 -10.06
N ASP A 36 -7.18 3.69 -9.08
CA ASP A 36 -6.60 2.34 -9.10
C ASP A 36 -7.50 1.32 -8.37
N ALA A 37 -8.48 1.79 -7.59
CA ALA A 37 -9.41 0.95 -6.87
C ALA A 37 -10.38 0.24 -7.84
N PRO A 38 -10.63 -1.08 -7.70
CA PRO A 38 -11.61 -1.77 -8.52
C PRO A 38 -13.02 -1.18 -8.36
N ASN A 39 -13.67 -0.90 -9.48
CA ASN A 39 -15.06 -0.46 -9.54
C ASN A 39 -15.83 -1.29 -10.60
N PRO A 40 -16.71 -2.22 -10.19
CA PRO A 40 -17.17 -2.46 -8.82
C PRO A 40 -16.11 -3.14 -7.93
N PRO A 41 -16.27 -3.07 -6.59
CA PRO A 41 -15.41 -3.78 -5.64
C PRO A 41 -15.32 -5.29 -5.93
N LEU A 42 -14.15 -5.87 -5.69
CA LEU A 42 -13.94 -7.31 -5.87
C LEU A 42 -14.40 -8.08 -4.63
N GLU A 43 -15.41 -8.94 -4.78
CA GLU A 43 -15.89 -9.78 -3.66
C GLU A 43 -14.79 -10.69 -3.09
N VAL A 44 -13.92 -11.21 -3.96
CA VAL A 44 -12.82 -12.10 -3.57
C VAL A 44 -11.62 -11.37 -2.95
N ASP A 45 -11.56 -10.05 -3.10
CA ASP A 45 -10.48 -9.20 -2.57
C ASP A 45 -11.05 -7.84 -2.09
N PRO A 46 -11.85 -7.83 -1.01
CA PRO A 46 -12.50 -6.59 -0.55
C PRO A 46 -11.51 -5.49 -0.16
N GLU A 47 -10.33 -5.90 0.32
CA GLU A 47 -9.24 -5.00 0.71
C GLU A 47 -8.71 -4.18 -0.47
N ALA A 48 -8.86 -4.64 -1.71
CA ALA A 48 -8.45 -3.90 -2.90
C ALA A 48 -9.15 -2.54 -3.06
N SER A 49 -10.31 -2.36 -2.43
CA SER A 49 -11.03 -1.08 -2.44
C SER A 49 -10.40 -0.04 -1.50
N ARG A 50 -9.47 -0.45 -0.62
CA ARG A 50 -8.88 0.40 0.41
C ARG A 50 -7.36 0.38 0.43
N PHE A 51 -6.72 -0.72 0.05
CA PHE A 51 -5.29 -0.91 0.23
C PHE A 51 -4.60 -1.49 -1.01
N TYR A 52 -3.44 -0.93 -1.35
CA TYR A 52 -2.58 -1.53 -2.38
C TYR A 52 -2.03 -2.90 -1.99
N VAL A 53 -1.71 -3.15 -0.71
CA VAL A 53 -0.97 -4.38 -0.30
C VAL A 53 -1.45 -5.02 1.00
N TYR A 54 -2.03 -4.27 1.94
CA TYR A 54 -2.35 -4.78 3.27
C TYR A 54 -3.38 -5.92 3.22
N HIS A 55 -3.09 -7.06 3.85
CA HIS A 55 -3.95 -8.26 3.84
C HIS A 55 -4.26 -8.85 2.45
N ARG A 56 -3.48 -8.46 1.42
CA ARG A 56 -3.66 -8.90 0.04
C ARG A 56 -2.60 -9.92 -0.41
N THR A 57 -1.98 -10.68 0.50
CA THR A 57 -0.94 -11.68 0.17
C THR A 57 -1.40 -12.64 -0.93
N GLY A 58 -0.59 -12.80 -1.97
CA GLY A 58 -0.89 -13.64 -3.14
C GLY A 58 -1.86 -13.02 -4.16
N ARG A 59 -2.54 -11.91 -3.83
CA ARG A 59 -3.39 -11.16 -4.77
C ARG A 59 -2.52 -10.33 -5.73
N PRO A 60 -3.00 -10.01 -6.94
CA PRO A 60 -2.28 -9.12 -7.85
C PRO A 60 -2.18 -7.70 -7.28
N CYS A 61 -0.98 -7.12 -7.34
CA CYS A 61 -0.78 -5.70 -7.07
C CYS A 61 -1.64 -4.86 -8.03
N LEU A 62 -2.38 -3.88 -7.51
CA LEU A 62 -3.29 -3.06 -8.33
C LEU A 62 -2.53 -2.21 -9.37
N HIS A 63 -1.25 -1.92 -9.11
CA HIS A 63 -0.44 -1.11 -10.00
C HIS A 63 0.28 -1.91 -11.10
N CYS A 64 0.84 -3.09 -10.78
CA CYS A 64 1.69 -3.83 -11.72
C CYS A 64 1.33 -5.31 -11.92
N GLY A 65 0.29 -5.82 -11.24
CA GLY A 65 -0.16 -7.21 -11.35
C GLY A 65 0.70 -8.26 -10.63
N ALA A 66 1.93 -7.94 -10.22
CA ALA A 66 2.78 -8.88 -9.49
C ALA A 66 2.13 -9.34 -8.17
N PRO A 67 2.30 -10.61 -7.74
CA PRO A 67 1.72 -11.08 -6.49
C PRO A 67 2.27 -10.31 -5.30
N VAL A 68 1.35 -9.75 -4.49
CA VAL A 68 1.71 -9.11 -3.23
C VAL A 68 2.31 -10.17 -2.30
N GLN A 69 3.44 -9.82 -1.68
CA GLN A 69 4.15 -10.66 -0.73
C GLN A 69 3.89 -10.24 0.70
N GLU A 70 4.14 -11.18 1.60
CA GLU A 70 4.17 -10.94 3.02
C GLU A 70 5.50 -11.42 3.60
N LYS A 71 6.06 -10.61 4.51
CA LYS A 71 7.29 -10.92 5.24
C LYS A 71 7.07 -10.65 6.72
N ARG A 72 7.77 -11.38 7.58
CA ARG A 72 7.85 -11.05 9.00
C ARG A 72 9.08 -10.18 9.23
N VAL A 73 8.87 -8.97 9.75
CA VAL A 73 9.94 -8.05 10.13
C VAL A 73 9.83 -7.83 11.63
N ALA A 74 10.81 -8.37 12.36
CA ALA A 74 10.73 -8.53 13.81
C ALA A 74 9.41 -9.21 14.22
N THR A 75 8.55 -8.54 14.99
CA THR A 75 7.28 -9.08 15.48
C THR A 75 6.07 -8.69 14.61
N ARG A 76 6.27 -7.97 13.49
CA ARG A 76 5.20 -7.45 12.64
C ARG A 76 5.14 -8.14 11.28
N ARG A 77 3.93 -8.26 10.72
CA ARG A 77 3.70 -8.66 9.33
C ARG A 77 3.87 -7.41 8.45
N LEU A 78 4.68 -7.54 7.41
CA LEU A 78 4.88 -6.52 6.38
C LEU A 78 4.31 -7.05 5.07
N PHE A 79 3.43 -6.28 4.44
CA PHE A 79 2.90 -6.57 3.12
C PHE A 79 3.54 -5.63 2.11
N LEU A 80 3.93 -6.15 0.95
CA LEU A 80 4.60 -5.35 -0.08
C LEU A 80 4.41 -5.95 -1.48
N CYS A 81 4.43 -5.09 -2.50
CA CYS A 81 4.65 -5.54 -3.87
C CYS A 81 6.16 -5.57 -4.15
N PRO A 82 6.78 -6.74 -4.42
CA PRO A 82 8.22 -6.85 -4.65
C PRO A 82 8.68 -6.16 -5.94
N SER A 83 7.78 -5.96 -6.90
CA SER A 83 8.09 -5.29 -8.17
C SER A 83 8.11 -3.77 -8.02
N CYS A 84 7.12 -3.20 -7.32
CA CYS A 84 7.00 -1.75 -7.13
C CYS A 84 7.90 -1.21 -6.00
N GLN A 85 8.12 -1.98 -4.93
CA GLN A 85 8.80 -1.50 -3.72
C GLN A 85 10.18 -2.16 -3.59
N ARG A 86 11.23 -1.43 -4.00
CA ARG A 86 12.65 -1.85 -3.98
C ARG A 86 13.51 -1.00 -3.09
#